data_AF-A0A392MHG5-F1
#
_entry.id   AF-A0A392MHG5-F1
#
_cell.length_a   1.000
_cell.length_b   1.000
_cell.length_c   1.000
_cell.angle_alpha   90.00
_cell.angle_beta   90.00
_cell.angle_gamma   90.00
#
_symmetry.space_group_name_H-M   'P 1'
#
loop_
_entity.id
_entity.type
_entity.pdbx_description
1 polymer ?
#
loop_
_entity_poly.entity_id
_entity_poly.type
_entity_poly.pdbx_seq_one_letter_code
_entity_poly.pdbx_strand_id
1 'polypeptide(L)'
;MVECSIVPPMYKQAKNVDGLKPRELFTKNHEQLLNEGRQSVKETANSFTIVGTLIVAIMFAAAFTVPGGNDQNKGTPIFLGQNAFFVFIIADTLSLIASSSAVLIFTEILSSHYIEEDFFTTSPLKLLFGIYTIFISVVCMMCAFCAALALILNGYNSIMATTIAFSALPILVSYGTRNILAEIIELLFTIIYKEVVQLQAIVN
;
A
#
# COMPACT_ATOMS: atom_id res chain seq x y z
N MET A 1 13.66 15.87 8.57
CA MET A 1 15.00 15.65 9.16
C MET A 1 15.65 17.01 9.34
N VAL A 2 15.79 17.47 10.59
CA VAL A 2 16.58 18.67 10.86
C VAL A 2 18.03 18.20 10.86
N GLU A 3 18.66 18.25 9.69
CA GLU A 3 20.07 17.90 9.56
C GLU A 3 20.91 18.74 10.52
N CYS A 4 22.04 18.17 10.94
CA CYS A 4 23.23 18.89 11.39
C CYS A 4 23.81 19.85 10.30
N SER A 5 22.98 20.40 9.41
CA SER A 5 23.33 21.43 8.44
C SER A 5 23.35 22.83 9.08
N ILE A 6 22.59 23.01 10.17
CA ILE A 6 22.61 24.24 10.99
C ILE A 6 23.95 24.38 11.72
N VAL A 7 24.58 23.26 12.07
CA VAL A 7 25.88 23.23 12.74
C VAL A 7 26.99 23.28 11.68
N PRO A 8 27.84 24.32 11.65
CA PRO A 8 28.95 24.38 10.72
C PRO A 8 29.82 23.11 10.83
N PRO A 9 30.39 22.59 9.72
CA PRO A 9 31.09 21.31 9.70
C PRO A 9 32.18 21.17 10.78
N MET A 10 32.85 22.30 11.07
CA MET A 10 33.89 22.42 12.10
C MET A 10 33.41 22.06 13.51
N TYR A 11 32.13 22.28 13.83
CA TYR A 11 31.58 22.09 15.17
C TYR A 11 30.81 20.77 15.34
N LYS A 12 30.66 19.95 14.29
CA LYS A 12 29.92 18.66 14.38
C LYS A 12 30.48 17.69 15.41
N GLN A 13 31.79 17.75 15.66
CA GLN A 13 32.48 16.92 16.65
C GLN A 13 32.90 17.69 17.91
N ALA A 14 32.68 19.01 17.95
CA ALA A 14 33.00 19.82 19.12
C ALA A 14 32.12 19.39 20.31
N LYS A 15 32.68 19.37 21.50
CA LYS A 15 31.96 19.01 22.73
C LYS A 15 31.61 20.26 23.51
N ASN A 16 30.42 20.31 24.11
CA ASN A 16 30.04 21.36 25.04
C ASN A 16 30.76 21.16 26.40
N VAL A 17 30.48 22.05 27.37
CA VAL A 17 31.03 21.97 28.74
C VAL A 17 30.72 20.65 29.45
N ASP A 18 29.62 19.99 29.08
CA ASP A 18 29.20 18.68 29.62
C ASP A 18 29.81 17.50 28.84
N GLY A 19 30.69 17.75 27.87
CA GLY A 19 31.33 16.73 27.05
C GLY A 19 30.48 16.15 25.91
N LEU A 20 29.30 16.72 25.65
CA LEU A 20 28.34 16.25 24.64
C LEU A 20 28.57 16.91 23.29
N LYS A 21 28.50 16.13 22.20
CA LYS A 21 28.46 16.63 20.83
C LYS A 21 27.10 17.26 20.52
N PRO A 22 26.98 18.16 19.52
CA PRO A 22 25.70 18.76 19.12
C PRO A 22 24.59 17.75 18.85
N ARG A 23 24.89 16.60 18.24
CA ARG A 23 23.92 15.51 18.01
C ARG A 23 23.42 14.90 19.31
N GLU A 24 24.33 14.60 20.23
CA GLU A 24 24.01 13.99 21.53
C GLU A 24 23.18 14.95 22.39
N LEU A 25 23.54 16.23 22.40
CA LEU A 25 22.79 17.27 23.08
C LEU A 25 21.39 17.47 22.47
N PHE A 26 21.28 17.46 21.13
CA PHE A 26 19.99 17.56 20.45
C PHE A 26 19.08 16.37 20.76
N THR A 27 19.60 15.14 20.67
CA THR A 27 18.85 13.92 21.02
C THR A 27 18.39 13.94 22.47
N LYS A 28 19.27 14.32 23.41
CA LYS A 28 18.93 14.44 24.83
C LYS A 28 17.83 15.48 25.09
N ASN A 29 17.90 16.63 24.44
CA ASN A 29 16.91 17.69 24.61
C ASN A 29 15.55 17.37 23.94
N HIS A 30 15.52 16.47 22.96
CA HIS A 30 14.30 16.10 22.20
C HIS A 30 13.90 14.64 22.39
N GLU A 31 14.40 13.96 23.43
CA GLU A 31 14.17 12.53 23.68
C GLU A 31 12.67 12.20 23.78
N GLN A 32 11.90 13.04 24.46
CA GLN A 32 10.45 12.89 24.57
C GLN A 32 9.78 12.89 23.19
N LEU A 33 10.10 13.85 22.33
CA LEU A 33 9.53 13.95 20.97
C LEU A 33 9.93 12.75 20.09
N LEU A 34 11.14 12.20 20.30
CA LEU A 34 11.58 10.99 19.61
C LEU A 34 10.77 9.76 20.03
N ASN A 35 10.49 9.62 21.32
CA ASN A 35 9.67 8.55 21.85
C ASN A 35 8.21 8.66 21.40
N GLU A 36 7.64 9.87 21.42
CA GLU A 36 6.30 10.15 20.88
C GLU A 36 6.22 9.83 19.37
N GLY A 37 7.22 10.24 18.58
CA GLY A 37 7.28 9.91 17.16
C GLY A 37 7.38 8.41 16.89
N ARG A 38 8.20 7.69 17.67
CA ARG A 38 8.31 6.22 17.59
C ARG A 38 6.99 5.54 17.91
N GLN A 39 6.31 6.00 18.95
CA GLN A 39 5.00 5.49 19.35
C GLN A 39 3.97 5.73 18.26
N SER A 40 3.92 6.94 17.69
CA SER A 40 3.02 7.28 16.59
C SER A 40 3.22 6.38 15.35
N VAL A 41 4.47 6.08 14.98
CA VAL A 41 4.77 5.14 13.88
C VAL A 41 4.25 3.74 14.18
N LYS A 42 4.44 3.24 15.40
CA LYS A 42 3.96 1.91 15.82
C LYS A 42 2.43 1.84 15.84
N GLU A 43 1.77 2.85 16.40
CA GLU A 43 0.31 2.94 16.42
C GLU A 43 -0.25 2.97 15.00
N THR A 44 0.33 3.78 14.12
CA THR A 44 -0.04 3.87 12.70
C THR A 44 0.14 2.53 11.99
N ALA A 45 1.30 1.89 12.16
CA ALA A 45 1.57 0.57 11.58
C ALA A 45 0.55 -0.48 12.05
N ASN A 46 0.22 -0.50 13.36
CA ASN A 46 -0.78 -1.41 13.92
C ASN A 46 -2.17 -1.19 13.31
N SER A 47 -2.62 0.07 13.19
CA SER A 47 -3.89 0.39 12.56
C SER A 47 -3.94 -0.11 11.10
N PHE A 48 -2.88 0.10 10.32
CA PHE A 48 -2.84 -0.38 8.94
C PHE A 48 -2.63 -1.88 8.81
N THR A 49 -1.98 -2.56 9.77
CA THR A 49 -1.97 -4.02 9.84
C THR A 49 -3.40 -4.56 9.95
N ILE A 50 -4.23 -3.98 10.83
CA ILE A 50 -5.62 -4.40 11.01
C ILE A 50 -6.42 -4.19 9.71
N VAL A 51 -6.26 -3.03 9.05
CA VAL A 51 -6.91 -2.77 7.75
C VAL A 51 -6.44 -3.76 6.69
N GLY A 52 -5.13 -4.01 6.60
CA GLY A 52 -4.53 -4.94 5.65
C GLY A 52 -5.02 -6.37 5.84
N THR A 53 -5.04 -6.88 7.08
CA THR A 53 -5.54 -8.23 7.37
C THR A 53 -7.02 -8.37 7.05
N LEU A 54 -7.82 -7.33 7.29
CA LEU A 54 -9.22 -7.31 6.90
C LEU A 54 -9.40 -7.41 5.39
N ILE A 55 -8.61 -6.65 4.60
CA ILE A 55 -8.64 -6.75 3.13
C ILE A 55 -8.21 -8.14 2.69
N VAL A 56 -7.15 -8.71 3.28
CA VAL A 56 -6.72 -10.10 2.98
C VAL A 56 -7.88 -11.07 3.18
N ALA A 57 -8.56 -11.01 4.32
CA ALA A 57 -9.67 -11.91 4.62
C ALA A 57 -10.85 -11.77 3.64
N ILE A 58 -11.24 -10.52 3.32
CA ILE A 58 -12.36 -10.23 2.40
C ILE A 58 -12.05 -10.75 1.01
N MET A 59 -10.87 -10.45 0.47
CA MET A 59 -10.50 -10.84 -0.89
C MET A 59 -10.24 -12.34 -0.99
N PHE A 60 -9.65 -12.95 0.04
CA PHE A 60 -9.48 -14.40 0.09
C PHE A 60 -10.84 -15.12 0.06
N ALA A 61 -11.82 -14.61 0.82
CA ALA A 61 -13.18 -15.13 0.76
C ALA A 61 -13.80 -14.92 -0.63
N ALA A 62 -13.61 -13.76 -1.26
CA ALA A 62 -14.13 -13.44 -2.59
C ALA A 62 -13.55 -14.35 -3.69
N ALA A 63 -12.28 -14.74 -3.59
CA ALA A 63 -11.64 -15.69 -4.51
C ALA A 63 -12.32 -17.07 -4.53
N PHE A 64 -12.84 -17.54 -3.39
CA PHE A 64 -13.57 -18.81 -3.29
C PHE A 64 -15.09 -18.68 -3.42
N THR A 65 -15.63 -17.47 -3.19
CA THR A 65 -17.04 -17.14 -3.33
C THR A 65 -17.28 -16.27 -4.56
N VAL A 66 -16.79 -16.76 -5.70
CA VAL A 66 -16.79 -16.01 -6.96
C VAL A 66 -18.20 -15.52 -7.35
N PRO A 67 -18.31 -14.36 -8.00
CA PRO A 67 -19.59 -13.81 -8.46
C PRO A 67 -20.35 -14.83 -9.32
N GLY A 68 -21.63 -15.02 -9.04
CA GLY A 68 -22.49 -16.01 -9.73
C GLY A 68 -22.29 -17.46 -9.27
N GLY A 69 -21.19 -17.79 -8.58
CA GLY A 69 -20.88 -19.13 -8.10
C GLY A 69 -20.35 -20.08 -9.18
N ASN A 70 -20.29 -21.36 -8.82
CA ASN A 70 -19.78 -22.43 -9.68
C ASN A 70 -20.92 -23.27 -10.25
N ASP A 71 -20.72 -23.78 -11.47
CA ASP A 71 -21.61 -24.73 -12.12
C ASP A 71 -21.61 -26.04 -11.31
N GLN A 72 -22.78 -26.52 -10.90
CA GLN A 72 -22.92 -27.70 -10.04
C GLN A 72 -22.47 -29.00 -10.70
N ASN A 73 -22.44 -29.07 -12.03
CA ASN A 73 -22.04 -30.26 -12.78
C ASN A 73 -20.55 -30.27 -13.12
N LYS A 74 -19.95 -29.09 -13.31
CA LYS A 74 -18.54 -28.95 -13.77
C LYS A 74 -17.59 -28.48 -12.66
N GLY A 75 -18.10 -27.88 -11.60
CA GLY A 75 -17.32 -27.26 -10.53
C GLY A 75 -16.59 -25.97 -10.94
N THR A 76 -16.73 -25.52 -12.19
CA THR A 76 -16.09 -24.32 -12.74
C THR A 76 -16.95 -23.07 -12.52
N PRO A 77 -16.36 -21.87 -12.39
CA PRO A 77 -17.11 -20.62 -12.29
C PRO A 77 -18.10 -20.44 -13.44
N ILE A 78 -19.33 -20.02 -13.16
CA ILE A 78 -20.39 -19.85 -14.17
C ILE A 78 -20.03 -18.77 -15.20
N PHE A 79 -19.32 -17.74 -14.76
CA PHE A 79 -18.88 -16.63 -15.62
C PHE A 79 -17.49 -16.84 -16.23
N LEU A 80 -16.96 -18.07 -16.19
CA LEU A 80 -15.69 -18.40 -16.83
C LEU A 80 -15.75 -18.07 -18.34
N GLY A 81 -14.76 -17.32 -18.84
CA GLY A 81 -14.71 -16.86 -20.23
C GLY A 81 -15.27 -15.45 -20.45
N GLN A 82 -15.93 -14.83 -19.47
CA GLN A 82 -16.33 -13.43 -19.56
C GLN A 82 -15.18 -12.50 -19.18
N ASN A 83 -14.98 -11.41 -19.94
CA ASN A 83 -13.90 -10.45 -19.68
C ASN A 83 -13.94 -9.86 -18.27
N ALA A 84 -15.14 -9.55 -17.75
CA ALA A 84 -15.30 -9.03 -16.40
C ALA A 84 -14.89 -10.05 -15.32
N PHE A 85 -15.04 -11.35 -15.58
CA PHE A 85 -14.58 -12.40 -14.66
C PHE A 85 -13.05 -12.47 -14.57
N PHE A 86 -12.35 -12.30 -15.70
CA PHE A 86 -10.89 -12.20 -15.69
C PHE A 86 -10.40 -10.95 -14.95
N VAL A 87 -11.05 -9.80 -15.16
CA VAL A 87 -10.73 -8.57 -14.42
C VAL A 87 -10.95 -8.77 -12.91
N PHE A 88 -12.05 -9.42 -12.51
CA PHE A 88 -12.32 -9.76 -11.11
C PHE A 88 -11.18 -10.57 -10.50
N ILE A 89 -10.80 -11.71 -11.08
CA ILE A 89 -9.78 -12.59 -10.52
C ILE A 89 -8.40 -11.92 -10.46
N ILE A 90 -8.01 -11.18 -11.50
CA ILE A 90 -6.72 -10.48 -11.53
C ILE A 90 -6.69 -9.38 -10.45
N ALA A 91 -7.74 -8.57 -10.37
CA ALA A 91 -7.83 -7.49 -9.39
C ALA A 91 -7.89 -8.04 -7.96
N ASP A 92 -8.62 -9.13 -7.73
CA ASP A 92 -8.70 -9.81 -6.44
C ASP A 92 -7.33 -10.32 -5.98
N THR A 93 -6.62 -11.02 -6.87
CA THR A 93 -5.28 -11.55 -6.61
C THR A 93 -4.27 -10.45 -6.33
N LEU A 94 -4.28 -9.37 -7.14
CA LEU A 94 -3.41 -8.21 -6.92
C LEU A 94 -3.71 -7.52 -5.58
N SER A 95 -4.99 -7.40 -5.23
CA SER A 95 -5.41 -6.85 -3.94
C SER A 95 -4.86 -7.68 -2.79
N LEU A 96 -4.95 -9.01 -2.86
CA LEU A 96 -4.44 -9.96 -1.88
C LEU A 96 -2.93 -9.88 -1.68
N ILE A 97 -2.18 -9.90 -2.78
CA ILE A 97 -0.71 -9.85 -2.72
C ILE A 97 -0.25 -8.52 -2.14
N ALA A 98 -0.86 -7.41 -2.57
CA ALA A 98 -0.54 -6.08 -2.07
C ALA A 98 -0.86 -5.94 -0.57
N SER A 99 -2.07 -6.31 -0.11
CA SER A 99 -2.41 -6.22 1.32
C SER A 99 -1.56 -7.15 2.17
N SER A 100 -1.29 -8.38 1.72
CA SER A 100 -0.42 -9.33 2.43
C SER A 100 1.00 -8.78 2.58
N SER A 101 1.56 -8.22 1.50
CA SER A 101 2.88 -7.59 1.54
C SER A 101 2.92 -6.42 2.51
N ALA A 102 1.89 -5.56 2.50
CA ALA A 102 1.78 -4.45 3.44
C ALA A 102 1.69 -4.91 4.89
N VAL A 103 0.89 -5.96 5.17
CA VAL A 103 0.79 -6.57 6.50
C VAL A 103 2.17 -7.03 6.97
N LEU A 104 2.95 -7.73 6.14
CA LEU A 104 4.30 -8.16 6.49
C LEU A 104 5.22 -6.97 6.81
N ILE A 105 5.18 -5.90 6.01
CA ILE A 105 5.96 -4.68 6.25
C ILE A 105 5.57 -4.03 7.59
N PHE A 106 4.29 -3.91 7.90
CA PHE A 106 3.86 -3.35 9.17
C PHE A 106 4.18 -4.26 10.35
N THR A 107 4.08 -5.58 10.18
CA THR A 107 4.54 -6.55 11.18
C THR A 107 6.04 -6.40 11.43
N GLU A 108 6.88 -6.20 10.42
CA GLU A 108 8.30 -5.89 10.62
C GLU A 108 8.50 -4.61 11.45
N ILE A 109 7.73 -3.55 11.16
CA ILE A 109 7.81 -2.29 11.91
C ILE A 109 7.45 -2.52 13.39
N LEU A 110 6.39 -3.28 13.65
CA LEU A 110 5.90 -3.60 15.00
C LEU A 110 6.86 -4.53 15.76
N SER A 111 7.41 -5.54 15.08
CA SER A 111 8.37 -6.51 15.63
C SER A 111 9.75 -5.91 15.86
N SER A 112 10.08 -4.77 15.23
CA SER A 112 11.38 -4.15 15.41
C SER A 112 11.58 -3.66 16.86
N HIS A 113 12.43 -4.38 17.58
CA HIS A 113 13.08 -3.94 18.83
C HIS A 113 14.38 -3.17 18.51
N TYR A 114 14.45 -2.50 17.34
CA TYR A 114 15.71 -2.10 16.72
C TYR A 114 16.43 -1.02 17.55
N ILE A 115 17.67 -1.38 17.87
CA ILE A 115 18.70 -0.71 18.64
C ILE A 115 18.93 0.71 18.09
N GLU A 116 19.24 1.63 19.01
CA GLU A 116 19.13 3.10 18.96
C GLU A 116 19.77 3.85 17.76
N GLU A 117 20.44 3.21 16.80
CA GLU A 117 21.24 3.93 15.81
C GLU A 117 20.66 3.97 14.37
N ASP A 118 19.83 3.01 13.95
CA ASP A 118 19.32 2.92 12.56
C ASP A 118 17.84 3.33 12.36
N PHE A 119 17.16 3.73 13.44
CA PHE A 119 15.72 4.05 13.41
C PHE A 119 15.39 5.28 12.55
N PHE A 120 16.33 6.21 12.39
CA PHE A 120 16.04 7.56 11.88
C PHE A 120 15.91 7.66 10.36
N THR A 121 16.44 6.69 9.60
CA THR A 121 16.49 6.76 8.13
C THR A 121 15.67 5.67 7.45
N THR A 122 15.59 4.47 8.03
CA THR A 122 14.94 3.32 7.38
C THR A 122 13.48 3.13 7.80
N SER A 123 13.09 3.57 9.00
CA SER A 123 11.76 3.36 9.60
C SER A 123 10.60 4.09 8.88
N PRO A 124 10.65 5.42 8.63
CA PRO A 124 9.54 6.13 7.97
C PRO A 124 9.34 5.73 6.50
N LEU A 125 10.41 5.31 5.81
CA LEU A 125 10.33 4.83 4.42
C LEU A 125 9.58 3.49 4.34
N LYS A 126 9.84 2.55 5.26
CA LYS A 126 9.07 1.30 5.35
C LYS A 126 7.59 1.57 5.63
N LEU A 127 7.28 2.50 6.55
CA LEU A 127 5.90 2.89 6.84
C LEU A 127 5.22 3.46 5.59
N LEU A 128 5.87 4.38 4.87
CA LEU A 128 5.34 4.98 3.66
C LEU A 128 5.08 3.92 2.57
N PHE A 129 6.04 3.01 2.37
CA PHE A 129 5.92 1.91 1.40
C PHE A 129 4.76 0.96 1.75
N GLY A 130 4.57 0.65 3.04
CA GLY A 130 3.43 -0.13 3.52
C GLY A 130 2.09 0.57 3.25
N ILE A 131 1.98 1.87 3.56
CA ILE A 131 0.77 2.67 3.32
C ILE A 131 0.45 2.71 1.82
N TYR A 132 1.46 2.91 0.98
CA TYR A 132 1.31 2.91 -0.47
C TYR A 132 0.80 1.56 -1.00
N THR A 133 1.32 0.46 -0.48
CA THR A 133 0.92 -0.88 -0.88
C THR A 133 -0.53 -1.19 -0.46
N ILE A 134 -0.97 -0.74 0.73
CA ILE A 134 -2.39 -0.79 1.14
C ILE A 134 -3.26 0.02 0.18
N PHE A 135 -2.81 1.21 -0.23
CA PHE A 135 -3.59 2.04 -1.13
C PHE A 135 -3.82 1.36 -2.48
N ILE A 136 -2.78 0.75 -3.06
CA ILE A 136 -2.92 -0.09 -4.27
C ILE A 136 -3.91 -1.22 -4.04
N SER A 137 -3.82 -1.91 -2.91
CA SER A 137 -4.74 -2.99 -2.55
C SER A 137 -6.21 -2.52 -2.54
N VAL A 138 -6.50 -1.36 -1.93
CA VAL A 138 -7.85 -0.79 -1.91
C VAL A 138 -8.37 -0.47 -3.32
N VAL A 139 -7.52 0.08 -4.19
CA VAL A 139 -7.90 0.35 -5.59
C VAL A 139 -8.23 -0.94 -6.33
N CYS A 140 -7.40 -1.98 -6.19
CA CYS A 140 -7.65 -3.30 -6.77
C CYS A 140 -8.94 -3.94 -6.23
N MET A 141 -9.18 -3.86 -4.92
CA MET A 141 -10.41 -4.33 -4.27
C MET A 141 -11.65 -3.64 -4.87
N MET A 142 -11.61 -2.32 -5.07
CA MET A 142 -12.72 -1.59 -5.71
C MET A 142 -12.94 -2.01 -7.17
N CYS A 143 -11.86 -2.27 -7.92
CA CYS A 143 -11.95 -2.80 -9.29
C CYS A 143 -12.58 -4.19 -9.32
N ALA A 144 -12.17 -5.09 -8.41
CA ALA A 144 -12.75 -6.41 -8.27
C ALA A 144 -14.25 -6.33 -7.94
N PHE A 145 -14.63 -5.44 -7.01
CA PHE A 145 -16.03 -5.22 -6.66
C PHE A 145 -16.86 -4.72 -7.86
N CYS A 146 -16.34 -3.77 -8.66
CA CYS A 146 -17.01 -3.30 -9.86
C CYS A 146 -17.18 -4.41 -10.90
N ALA A 147 -16.15 -5.22 -11.11
CA ALA A 147 -16.19 -6.35 -12.03
C ALA A 147 -17.21 -7.42 -11.57
N ALA A 148 -17.24 -7.73 -10.27
CA ALA A 148 -18.22 -8.64 -9.67
C ALA A 148 -19.66 -8.15 -9.89
N LEU A 149 -19.92 -6.85 -9.68
CA LEU A 149 -21.24 -6.28 -9.92
C LEU A 149 -21.62 -6.25 -11.40
N ALA A 150 -20.68 -5.99 -12.30
CA ALA A 150 -20.94 -6.05 -13.74
C ALA A 150 -21.37 -7.45 -14.19
N LEU A 151 -20.78 -8.49 -13.60
CA LEU A 151 -21.16 -9.88 -13.84
C LEU A 151 -22.57 -10.21 -13.32
N ILE A 152 -22.89 -9.78 -12.10
CA ILE A 152 -24.18 -10.08 -11.44
C ILE A 152 -25.32 -9.27 -12.06
N LEU A 153 -25.08 -8.01 -12.42
CA LEU A 153 -26.10 -7.06 -12.89
C LEU A 153 -26.13 -6.93 -14.42
N ASN A 154 -25.58 -7.90 -15.16
CA ASN A 154 -25.54 -7.88 -16.62
C ASN A 154 -26.95 -7.59 -17.19
N GLY A 155 -27.13 -6.42 -17.81
CA GLY A 155 -28.42 -5.91 -18.32
C GLY A 155 -29.01 -4.68 -17.59
N TYR A 156 -28.53 -4.33 -16.39
CA TYR A 156 -29.01 -3.18 -15.59
C TYR A 156 -28.03 -2.00 -15.61
N ASN A 157 -27.86 -1.39 -16.79
CA ASN A 157 -26.85 -0.36 -17.07
C ASN A 157 -26.89 0.86 -16.12
N SER A 158 -28.07 1.23 -15.61
CA SER A 158 -28.22 2.39 -14.70
C SER A 158 -27.60 2.14 -13.31
N ILE A 159 -27.66 0.91 -12.81
CA ILE A 159 -27.10 0.55 -11.49
C ILE A 159 -25.58 0.41 -11.61
N MET A 160 -25.09 -0.19 -12.70
CA MET A 160 -23.67 -0.31 -13.01
C MET A 160 -22.98 1.07 -13.10
N ALA A 161 -23.58 2.03 -13.80
CA ALA A 161 -23.06 3.40 -13.89
C ALA A 161 -22.98 4.09 -12.52
N THR A 162 -23.97 3.86 -11.65
CA THR A 162 -24.00 4.42 -10.30
C THR A 162 -22.90 3.84 -9.42
N THR A 163 -22.67 2.51 -9.48
CA THR A 163 -21.61 1.87 -8.70
C THR A 163 -20.22 2.30 -9.16
N ILE A 164 -19.99 2.45 -10.47
CA ILE A 164 -18.72 2.96 -10.99
C ILE A 164 -18.46 4.38 -10.45
N ALA A 165 -19.47 5.24 -10.44
CA ALA A 165 -19.35 6.60 -9.90
C ALA A 165 -19.00 6.61 -8.39
N PHE A 166 -19.60 5.71 -7.59
CA PHE A 166 -19.29 5.60 -6.16
C PHE A 166 -17.91 4.99 -5.89
N SER A 167 -17.45 4.04 -6.72
CA SER A 167 -16.12 3.42 -6.59
C SER A 167 -14.95 4.39 -6.82
N ALA A 168 -15.23 5.52 -7.48
CA ALA A 168 -14.25 6.58 -7.71
C ALA A 168 -14.02 7.48 -6.48
N LEU A 169 -14.88 7.42 -5.46
CA LEU A 169 -14.79 8.29 -4.27
C LEU A 169 -13.47 8.11 -3.49
N PRO A 170 -12.99 6.89 -3.17
CA PRO A 170 -11.70 6.70 -2.51
C PRO A 170 -10.53 7.21 -3.35
N ILE A 171 -10.62 7.08 -4.68
CA ILE A 171 -9.59 7.52 -5.63
C ILE A 171 -9.54 9.06 -5.70
N LEU A 172 -10.71 9.70 -5.69
CA LEU A 172 -10.85 11.16 -5.73
C LEU A 172 -10.34 11.82 -4.43
N VAL A 173 -10.58 11.20 -3.28
CA VAL A 173 -10.05 11.65 -1.98
C VAL A 173 -8.52 11.64 -1.98
N SER A 174 -7.89 10.62 -2.56
CA SER A 174 -6.43 10.54 -2.70
C SER A 174 -5.84 11.52 -3.70
N TYR A 175 -6.64 11.99 -4.67
CA TYR A 175 -6.24 13.03 -5.62
C TYR A 175 -6.25 14.45 -5.02
N GLY A 176 -6.60 14.62 -3.74
CA GLY A 176 -6.51 15.90 -3.02
C GLY A 176 -5.11 16.22 -2.47
N THR A 177 -4.23 15.22 -2.31
CA THR A 177 -2.89 15.30 -1.68
C THR A 177 -1.74 15.31 -2.72
N ARG A 178 -2.02 15.88 -3.90
CA ARG A 178 -1.24 15.85 -5.15
C ARG A 178 0.23 16.31 -5.01
N ASN A 179 1.21 15.39 -5.14
CA ASN A 179 2.41 15.56 -5.99
C ASN A 179 3.37 14.36 -5.99
N ILE A 180 3.29 13.45 -5.01
CA ILE A 180 4.24 12.31 -4.91
C ILE A 180 3.73 11.05 -5.64
N LEU A 181 2.41 10.86 -5.77
CA LEU A 181 1.82 9.71 -6.49
C LEU A 181 1.98 9.78 -8.01
N ALA A 182 2.11 10.98 -8.60
CA ALA A 182 2.16 11.15 -10.04
C ALA A 182 3.47 10.64 -10.67
N GLU A 183 4.62 10.89 -10.03
CA GLU A 183 5.94 10.40 -10.50
C GLU A 183 6.07 8.87 -10.42
N ILE A 184 5.35 8.23 -9.50
CA ILE A 184 5.41 6.77 -9.30
C ILE A 184 4.49 6.02 -10.27
N ILE A 185 3.34 6.61 -10.63
CA ILE A 185 2.44 6.08 -11.66
C ILE A 185 3.11 6.08 -13.04
N GLU A 186 3.90 7.11 -13.38
CA GLU A 186 4.72 7.15 -14.60
C GLU A 186 5.82 6.07 -14.60
N LEU A 187 6.45 5.82 -13.46
CA LEU A 187 7.46 4.78 -13.32
C LEU A 187 6.87 3.36 -13.49
N LEU A 188 5.69 3.10 -12.91
CA LEU A 188 4.97 1.83 -13.04
C LEU A 188 4.41 1.61 -14.45
N PHE A 189 3.89 2.64 -15.11
CA PHE A 189 3.44 2.57 -16.50
C PHE A 189 4.61 2.26 -17.45
N THR A 190 5.78 2.88 -17.20
CA THR A 190 7.02 2.61 -17.96
C THR A 190 7.54 1.18 -17.76
N ILE A 191 7.47 0.64 -16.52
CA ILE A 191 7.92 -0.72 -16.22
C ILE A 191 6.98 -1.77 -16.83
N ILE A 192 5.66 -1.60 -16.69
CA ILE A 192 4.67 -2.52 -17.24
C ILE A 192 4.69 -2.51 -18.77
N TYR A 193 4.81 -1.32 -19.39
CA TYR A 193 4.93 -1.22 -20.84
C TYR A 193 6.19 -1.91 -21.37
N LYS A 194 7.32 -1.77 -20.66
CA LYS A 194 8.60 -2.38 -21.04
C LYS A 194 8.60 -3.92 -20.89
N GLU A 195 7.97 -4.45 -19.85
CA GLU A 195 7.77 -5.89 -19.65
C GLU A 195 6.88 -6.51 -20.73
N VAL A 196 5.75 -5.86 -21.06
CA VAL A 196 4.80 -6.35 -22.07
C VAL A 196 5.41 -6.36 -23.48
N VAL A 197 6.17 -5.32 -23.84
CA VAL A 197 6.85 -5.24 -25.14
C VAL A 197 7.99 -6.27 -25.25
N GLN A 198 8.74 -6.53 -24.17
CA GLN A 198 9.76 -7.59 -24.14
C GLN A 198 9.15 -9.00 -24.28
N LEU A 199 7.99 -9.24 -23.66
CA LEU A 199 7.27 -10.50 -23.79
C LEU A 199 6.72 -10.74 -25.19
N GLN A 200 6.28 -9.70 -25.91
CA GLN A 200 5.85 -9.82 -27.31
C GLN A 200 7.02 -10.03 -28.29
N ALA A 201 8.22 -9.54 -27.98
CA ALA A 201 9.41 -9.71 -28.81
C ALA A 201 10.08 -11.10 -28.65
N ILE A 202 9.74 -11.86 -27.61
CA ILE A 202 10.23 -13.22 -27.36
C ILE A 202 9.27 -14.28 -27.94
N VAL A 203 7.99 -13.91 -28.12
CA VAL A 203 6.92 -14.83 -28.57
C VAL A 203 6.67 -14.75 -30.09
N ASN A 204 7.34 -13.84 -30.80
CA ASN A 204 7.37 -13.72 -32.27
C ASN A 204 8.79 -13.93 -32.81
#